data_AF-A0A7S3FMS5-F1
#
_entry.id   AF-A0A7S3FMS5-F1
#
_cell.length_a   1.000
_cell.length_b   1.000
_cell.length_c   1.000
_cell.angle_alpha   90.00
_cell.angle_beta   90.00
_cell.angle_gamma   90.00
#
_symmetry.space_group_name_H-M   'P 1'
#
loop_
_entity.id
_entity.type
_entity.pdbx_description
1 polymer ?
#
loop_
_entity_poly.entity_id
_entity_poly.type
_entity_poly.pdbx_seq_one_letter_code
_entity_poly.pdbx_strand_id
1 'polypeptide(L)'
;MEKIVKSLPELMQQVQDRLLQKITQILYRKETQHRIQGAEPTCLALRTLGIFDFGNASLLEFVKSTVLSFLDDPIVNVRQEAALTCCDLLEGHLVQGYQERNGPLPRRYCHANPRVSHGTLEVILGKLLMVAITDIDPSVRTTVLMRFKDTSTFDKRLAQADMLQASFNALNDEAFSVREMAIELVGRLAGLNPAYVLPA
;
A
#
# COMPACT_ATOMS: atom_id res chain seq x y z
N MET A 1 -11.29 22.77 -0.69
CA MET A 1 -10.06 22.58 0.10
C MET A 1 -8.89 23.39 -0.48
N GLU A 2 -8.55 23.28 -1.76
CA GLU A 2 -7.39 23.98 -2.38
C GLU A 2 -7.29 25.49 -2.11
N LYS A 3 -8.41 26.22 -2.08
CA LYS A 3 -8.42 27.68 -1.79
C LYS A 3 -8.08 28.02 -0.33
N ILE A 4 -8.34 27.10 0.61
CA ILE A 4 -8.05 27.27 2.04
C ILE A 4 -6.59 26.89 2.32
N VAL A 5 -6.07 25.85 1.65
CA VAL A 5 -4.66 25.44 1.78
C VAL A 5 -3.70 26.55 1.36
N LYS A 6 -4.04 27.28 0.28
CA LYS A 6 -3.22 28.39 -0.22
C LYS A 6 -3.30 29.65 0.65
N SER A 7 -4.37 29.83 1.43
CA SER A 7 -4.56 31.03 2.24
C SER A 7 -4.03 30.90 3.67
N LEU A 8 -3.90 29.68 4.23
CA LEU A 8 -3.47 29.44 5.61
C LEU A 8 -2.67 28.12 5.77
N PRO A 9 -1.37 28.08 5.37
CA PRO A 9 -0.55 26.87 5.44
C PRO A 9 -0.37 26.32 6.87
N GLU A 10 -0.32 27.19 7.88
CA GLU A 10 -0.21 26.79 9.29
C GLU A 10 -1.41 25.96 9.77
N LEU A 11 -2.60 26.25 9.25
CA LEU A 11 -3.82 25.50 9.57
C LEU A 11 -3.75 24.08 8.99
N MET A 12 -3.16 23.91 7.81
CA MET A 12 -3.03 22.59 7.19
C MET A 12 -2.12 21.67 7.99
N GLN A 13 -0.97 22.16 8.46
CA GLN A 13 -0.08 21.36 9.30
C GLN A 13 -0.77 20.91 10.59
N GLN A 14 -1.52 21.81 11.24
CA GLN A 14 -2.29 21.45 12.43
C GLN A 14 -3.37 20.41 12.14
N VAL A 15 -4.06 20.50 11.00
CA VAL A 15 -5.05 19.50 10.58
C VAL A 15 -4.37 18.15 10.35
N GLN A 16 -3.25 18.11 9.63
CA GLN A 16 -2.46 16.90 9.38
C GLN A 16 -2.04 16.22 10.69
N ASP A 17 -1.44 16.97 11.62
CA ASP A 17 -0.95 16.44 12.89
C ASP A 17 -2.09 15.90 13.76
N ARG A 18 -3.19 16.66 13.90
CA ARG A 18 -4.34 16.26 14.70
C ARG A 18 -5.07 15.07 14.10
N LEU A 19 -5.20 15.02 12.78
CA LEU A 19 -5.83 13.92 12.08
C LEU A 19 -5.01 12.64 12.22
N LEU A 20 -3.69 12.72 12.02
CA LEU A 20 -2.80 11.58 12.18
C LEU A 20 -2.83 11.06 13.63
N GLN A 21 -2.86 11.96 14.62
CA GLN A 21 -3.00 11.59 16.04
C GLN A 21 -4.32 10.84 16.30
N LYS A 22 -5.43 11.29 15.69
CA LYS A 22 -6.74 10.62 15.84
C LYS A 22 -6.79 9.26 15.16
N ILE A 23 -6.27 9.15 13.94
CA ILE A 23 -6.14 7.86 13.23
C ILE A 23 -5.32 6.90 14.08
N THR A 24 -4.15 7.34 14.56
CA THR A 24 -3.26 6.54 15.40
C THR A 24 -3.97 6.05 16.68
N GLN A 25 -4.74 6.91 17.34
CA GLN A 25 -5.51 6.54 18.53
C GLN A 25 -6.58 5.48 18.22
N ILE A 26 -7.23 5.55 17.06
CA ILE A 26 -8.22 4.56 16.60
C ILE A 26 -7.53 3.23 16.33
N LEU A 27 -6.46 3.22 15.54
CA LEU A 27 -5.76 2.00 15.14
C LEU A 27 -5.15 1.25 16.34
N TYR A 28 -4.61 1.96 17.35
CA TYR A 28 -4.11 1.30 18.57
C TYR A 28 -5.21 0.71 19.47
N ARG A 29 -6.48 1.08 19.25
CA ARG A 29 -7.64 0.57 20.02
C ARG A 29 -8.39 -0.55 19.30
N LYS A 30 -7.77 -1.15 18.28
CA LYS A 30 -8.30 -2.21 17.42
C LYS A 30 -9.24 -3.20 18.12
N GLU A 31 -8.75 -3.92 19.13
CA GLU A 31 -9.53 -4.97 19.82
C GLU A 31 -10.75 -4.42 20.54
N THR A 32 -10.60 -3.27 21.21
CA THR A 32 -11.71 -2.62 21.91
C THR A 32 -12.75 -2.08 20.95
N GLN A 33 -12.36 -1.59 19.77
CA GLN A 33 -13.28 -1.03 18.79
C GLN A 33 -14.10 -2.11 18.09
N HIS A 34 -13.48 -3.23 17.70
CA HIS A 34 -14.20 -4.33 17.06
C HIS A 34 -15.34 -4.86 17.94
N ARG A 35 -15.13 -4.91 19.25
CA ARG A 35 -16.14 -5.41 20.21
C ARG A 35 -17.29 -4.44 20.46
N ILE A 36 -17.06 -3.13 20.34
CA ILE A 36 -18.01 -2.09 20.77
C ILE A 36 -18.71 -1.42 19.58
N GLN A 37 -17.97 -1.17 18.49
CA GLN A 37 -18.40 -0.35 17.35
C GLN A 37 -18.28 -1.07 16.01
N GLY A 38 -17.78 -2.32 16.01
CA GLY A 38 -17.52 -3.07 14.78
C GLY A 38 -16.27 -2.58 14.03
N ALA A 39 -16.14 -3.03 12.77
CA ALA A 39 -14.98 -2.74 11.92
C ALA A 39 -14.97 -1.32 11.31
N GLU A 40 -16.12 -0.64 11.29
CA GLU A 40 -16.31 0.60 10.54
C GLU A 40 -15.34 1.73 10.95
N PRO A 41 -15.11 2.03 12.25
CA PRO A 41 -14.17 3.08 12.65
C PRO A 41 -12.73 2.77 12.22
N THR A 42 -12.36 1.49 12.27
CA THR A 42 -11.04 1.00 11.85
C THR A 42 -10.87 1.14 10.34
N CYS A 43 -11.84 0.67 9.55
CA CYS A 43 -11.83 0.85 8.10
C CYS A 43 -11.78 2.34 7.71
N LEU A 44 -12.57 3.19 8.35
CA LEU A 44 -12.56 4.62 8.06
C LEU A 44 -11.21 5.26 8.38
N ALA A 45 -10.57 4.90 9.49
CA ALA A 45 -9.26 5.41 9.85
C ALA A 45 -8.16 4.95 8.87
N LEU A 46 -8.19 3.68 8.46
CA LEU A 46 -7.31 3.13 7.43
C LEU A 46 -7.50 3.88 6.10
N ARG A 47 -8.74 3.97 5.62
CA ARG A 47 -9.08 4.72 4.40
C ARG A 47 -8.57 6.15 4.43
N THR A 48 -8.85 6.85 5.54
CA THR A 48 -8.45 8.24 5.72
C THR A 48 -6.93 8.38 5.69
N LEU A 49 -6.20 7.42 6.27
CA LEU A 49 -4.74 7.39 6.20
C LEU A 49 -4.24 7.26 4.76
N GLY A 50 -4.90 6.42 3.94
CA GLY A 50 -4.50 6.18 2.55
C GLY A 50 -4.78 7.34 1.59
N ILE A 51 -5.91 8.05 1.77
CA ILE A 51 -6.36 9.07 0.80
C ILE A 51 -6.00 10.51 1.20
N PHE A 52 -5.67 10.77 2.46
CA PHE A 52 -5.40 12.12 2.94
C PHE A 52 -3.92 12.48 2.77
N ASP A 53 -3.65 13.71 2.31
CA ASP A 53 -2.29 14.21 2.15
C ASP A 53 -1.71 14.68 3.50
N PHE A 54 -0.82 13.87 4.08
CA PHE A 54 -0.07 14.18 5.31
C PHE A 54 1.23 14.95 5.05
N GLY A 55 1.42 15.52 3.85
CA GLY A 55 2.58 16.31 3.48
C GLY A 55 3.85 15.46 3.36
N ASN A 56 4.98 16.00 3.82
CA ASN A 56 6.30 15.39 3.63
C ASN A 56 6.65 14.30 4.67
N ALA A 57 5.71 13.94 5.55
CA ALA A 57 5.95 12.89 6.54
C ALA A 57 5.99 11.51 5.84
N SER A 58 7.13 10.83 5.88
CA SER A 58 7.20 9.45 5.41
C SER A 58 6.43 8.54 6.38
N LEU A 59 5.27 8.06 5.94
CA LEU A 59 4.44 7.14 6.71
C LEU A 59 4.87 5.68 6.58
N LEU A 60 5.92 5.36 5.83
CA LEU A 60 6.33 3.97 5.57
C LEU A 60 6.61 3.16 6.85
N GLU A 61 7.30 3.75 7.82
CA GLU A 61 7.58 3.04 9.08
C GLU A 61 6.31 2.89 9.94
N PHE A 62 5.40 3.86 9.86
CA PHE A 62 4.08 3.76 10.49
C PHE A 62 3.24 2.65 9.86
N VAL A 63 3.25 2.54 8.53
CA VAL A 63 2.58 1.45 7.79
C VAL A 63 3.14 0.11 8.23
N LYS A 64 4.47 -0.04 8.25
CA LYS A 64 5.13 -1.28 8.65
C LYS A 64 4.82 -1.68 10.10
N SER A 65 4.88 -0.74 11.04
CA SER A 65 4.72 -1.01 12.47
C SER A 65 3.26 -1.17 12.91
N THR A 66 2.32 -0.52 12.21
CA THR A 66 0.92 -0.43 12.65
C THR A 66 -0.03 -1.06 11.64
N VAL A 67 -0.01 -0.59 10.38
CA VAL A 67 -1.02 -0.98 9.37
C VAL A 67 -0.87 -2.43 8.93
N LEU A 68 0.35 -2.95 8.79
CA LEU A 68 0.58 -4.33 8.34
C LEU A 68 -0.11 -5.38 9.23
N SER A 69 -0.28 -5.10 10.53
CA SER A 69 -0.98 -6.00 11.47
C SER A 69 -2.47 -6.17 11.16
N PHE A 70 -3.05 -5.29 10.36
CA PHE A 70 -4.45 -5.38 9.92
C PHE A 70 -4.62 -6.26 8.68
N LEU A 71 -3.54 -6.63 7.99
CA LEU A 71 -3.59 -7.62 6.92
C LEU A 71 -3.88 -9.04 7.43
N ASP A 72 -3.73 -9.28 8.73
CA ASP A 72 -4.03 -10.56 9.39
C ASP A 72 -5.29 -10.43 10.29
N ASP A 73 -6.14 -9.41 10.04
CA ASP A 73 -7.37 -9.18 10.82
C ASP A 73 -8.43 -10.27 10.61
N PRO A 74 -9.17 -10.70 11.65
CA PRO A 74 -10.27 -11.65 11.47
C PRO A 74 -11.38 -11.16 10.54
N ILE A 75 -11.56 -9.84 10.39
CA ILE A 75 -12.62 -9.24 9.58
C ILE A 75 -12.11 -8.95 8.17
N VAL A 76 -12.75 -9.58 7.17
CA VAL A 76 -12.42 -9.46 5.74
C VAL A 76 -12.30 -8.00 5.29
N ASN A 77 -13.30 -7.17 5.60
CA ASN A 77 -13.34 -5.76 5.20
C ASN A 77 -12.15 -4.96 5.77
N VAL A 78 -11.67 -5.32 6.97
CA VAL A 78 -10.51 -4.66 7.58
C VAL A 78 -9.23 -5.04 6.84
N ARG A 79 -9.08 -6.32 6.47
CA ARG A 79 -7.93 -6.77 5.65
C ARG A 79 -7.90 -6.09 4.29
N GLN A 80 -9.06 -6.00 3.62
CA GLN A 80 -9.17 -5.30 2.33
C GLN A 80 -8.78 -3.83 2.45
N GLU A 81 -9.34 -3.11 3.42
CA GLU A 81 -9.05 -1.69 3.59
C GLU A 81 -7.60 -1.45 4.00
N ALA A 82 -7.01 -2.32 4.82
CA ALA A 82 -5.60 -2.27 5.17
C ALA A 82 -4.71 -2.47 3.93
N ALA A 83 -5.05 -3.43 3.06
CA ALA A 83 -4.31 -3.66 1.82
C ALA A 83 -4.38 -2.46 0.87
N LEU A 84 -5.58 -1.89 0.66
CA LEU A 84 -5.76 -0.67 -0.13
C LEU A 84 -4.91 0.48 0.42
N THR A 85 -4.99 0.70 1.73
CA THR A 85 -4.24 1.76 2.43
C THR A 85 -2.73 1.58 2.27
N CYS A 86 -2.22 0.36 2.41
CA CYS A 86 -0.80 0.07 2.15
C CYS A 86 -0.43 0.37 0.70
N CYS A 87 -1.22 -0.04 -0.29
CA CYS A 87 -0.97 0.24 -1.70
C CYS A 87 -0.92 1.75 -1.97
N ASP A 88 -1.90 2.52 -1.49
CA ASP A 88 -1.98 3.97 -1.69
C ASP A 88 -0.75 4.70 -1.13
N LEU A 89 -0.34 4.35 0.09
CA LEU A 89 0.81 4.99 0.75
C LEU A 89 2.14 4.60 0.09
N LEU A 90 2.28 3.36 -0.38
CA LEU A 90 3.48 2.92 -1.10
C LEU A 90 3.58 3.59 -2.46
N GLU A 91 2.47 3.67 -3.20
CA GLU A 91 2.41 4.34 -4.50
C GLU A 91 2.73 5.83 -4.35
N GLY A 92 2.12 6.51 -3.38
CA GLY A 92 2.39 7.92 -3.08
C GLY A 92 3.88 8.17 -2.78
N HIS A 93 4.49 7.32 -1.96
CA HIS A 93 5.93 7.40 -1.66
C HIS A 93 6.81 7.23 -2.91
N LEU A 94 6.48 6.28 -3.78
CA LEU A 94 7.23 6.02 -5.01
C LEU A 94 7.08 7.15 -6.04
N VAL A 95 5.88 7.70 -6.19
CA VAL A 95 5.60 8.82 -7.10
C VAL A 95 6.33 10.08 -6.64
N GLN A 96 6.28 10.41 -5.34
CA GLN A 96 7.04 11.53 -4.77
C GLN A 96 8.55 11.36 -5.03
N GLY A 97 9.10 10.17 -4.75
CA GLY A 97 10.52 9.88 -4.99
C GLY A 97 10.94 9.98 -6.48
N TYR A 98 10.03 9.69 -7.42
CA TYR A 98 10.29 9.88 -8.85
C TYR A 98 10.29 11.36 -9.23
N GLN A 99 9.33 12.14 -8.74
CA GLN A 99 9.24 13.58 -8.96
C GLN A 99 10.44 14.32 -8.38
N GLU A 100 10.95 13.92 -7.21
CA GLU A 100 12.17 14.51 -6.64
C GLU A 100 13.44 14.22 -7.46
N ARG A 101 13.50 13.06 -8.13
CA ARG A 101 14.66 12.68 -8.96
C ARG A 101 14.65 13.32 -10.33
N ASN A 102 13.47 13.51 -10.91
CA ASN A 102 13.30 13.91 -12.32
C ASN A 102 12.60 15.27 -12.49
N GLY A 103 12.18 15.90 -11.40
CA GLY A 103 11.50 17.20 -11.41
C GLY A 103 12.48 18.38 -11.53
N PRO A 104 11.99 19.57 -11.92
CA PRO A 104 12.81 20.76 -12.11
C PRO A 104 13.26 21.43 -10.80
N LEU A 105 12.84 20.91 -9.63
CA LEU A 105 13.12 21.51 -8.33
C LEU A 105 14.28 20.79 -7.61
N PRO A 106 15.18 21.54 -6.93
CA PRO A 106 16.30 20.96 -6.22
C PRO A 106 15.82 20.06 -5.07
N ARG A 107 16.53 18.94 -4.83
CA ARG A 107 16.36 18.03 -3.68
C ARG A 107 16.33 18.82 -2.37
N ARG A 108 15.16 19.19 -1.89
CA ARG A 108 15.03 19.93 -0.62
C ARG A 108 14.01 19.23 0.26
N TYR A 109 14.51 18.76 1.40
CA TYR A 109 13.77 18.25 2.56
C TYR A 109 13.13 16.86 2.45
N CYS A 110 13.92 15.84 2.13
CA CYS A 110 13.62 14.48 2.58
C CYS A 110 14.54 14.13 3.77
N HIS A 111 14.01 14.17 5.00
CA HIS A 111 14.73 13.68 6.20
C HIS A 111 14.76 12.14 6.30
N ALA A 112 14.17 11.43 5.32
CA ALA A 112 14.15 9.99 5.29
C ALA A 112 15.44 9.43 4.68
N ASN A 113 16.12 8.53 5.41
CA ASN A 113 17.28 7.81 4.89
C ASN A 113 16.84 6.91 3.72
N PRO A 114 17.30 7.17 2.46
CA PRO A 114 16.80 6.46 1.28
C PRO A 114 16.99 4.95 1.33
N ARG A 115 18.00 4.45 2.08
CA ARG A 115 18.26 3.02 2.25
C ARG A 115 17.23 2.36 3.18
N VAL A 116 16.83 3.04 4.25
CA VAL A 116 15.84 2.53 5.22
C VAL A 116 14.46 2.50 4.56
N SER A 117 14.10 3.56 3.83
CA SER A 117 12.85 3.61 3.06
C SER A 117 12.77 2.49 2.01
N HIS A 118 13.88 2.14 1.37
CA HIS A 118 13.90 1.05 0.39
C HIS A 118 13.63 -0.32 1.03
N GLY A 119 14.28 -0.63 2.16
CA GLY A 119 14.08 -1.90 2.86
C GLY A 119 12.66 -2.04 3.40
N THR A 120 12.11 -0.98 4.00
CA THR A 120 10.74 -0.99 4.51
C THR A 120 9.71 -1.15 3.38
N LEU A 121 9.95 -0.55 2.21
CA LEU A 121 9.07 -0.70 1.06
C LEU A 121 9.01 -2.14 0.55
N GLU A 122 10.15 -2.80 0.36
CA GLU A 122 10.18 -4.20 -0.09
C GLU A 122 9.48 -5.13 0.89
N VAL A 123 9.62 -4.89 2.19
CA VAL A 123 8.92 -5.65 3.24
C VAL A 123 7.41 -5.50 3.12
N ILE A 124 6.91 -4.28 2.95
CA ILE A 124 5.47 -4.02 2.82
C ILE A 124 4.94 -4.63 1.52
N LEU A 125 5.63 -4.42 0.40
CA LEU A 125 5.23 -4.96 -0.90
C LEU A 125 5.24 -6.50 -0.91
N GLY A 126 6.26 -7.12 -0.31
CA GLY A 126 6.34 -8.57 -0.14
C GLY A 126 5.20 -9.13 0.72
N LYS A 127 4.85 -8.47 1.83
CA LYS A 127 3.71 -8.88 2.66
C LYS A 127 2.38 -8.73 1.91
N LEU A 128 2.21 -7.66 1.13
CA LEU A 128 1.02 -7.50 0.27
C LEU A 128 0.94 -8.61 -0.78
N LEU A 129 2.04 -8.93 -1.45
CA LEU A 129 2.07 -10.04 -2.41
C LEU A 129 1.70 -11.36 -1.74
N MET A 130 2.23 -11.63 -0.54
CA MET A 130 1.90 -12.80 0.25
C MET A 130 0.38 -12.88 0.53
N VAL A 131 -0.24 -11.78 0.94
CA VAL A 131 -1.71 -11.68 1.13
C VAL A 131 -2.44 -11.96 -0.18
N ALA A 132 -1.97 -11.41 -1.30
CA ALA A 132 -2.55 -11.60 -2.63
C ALA A 132 -2.61 -13.08 -3.05
N ILE A 133 -1.70 -13.93 -2.55
CA ILE A 133 -1.62 -15.35 -2.93
C ILE A 133 -2.11 -16.33 -1.85
N THR A 134 -2.25 -15.91 -0.59
CA THR A 134 -2.58 -16.83 0.52
C THR A 134 -3.72 -16.42 1.43
N ASP A 135 -4.32 -15.24 1.26
CA ASP A 135 -5.51 -14.92 2.05
C ASP A 135 -6.61 -15.96 1.80
N ILE A 136 -7.28 -16.36 2.88
CA ILE A 136 -8.36 -17.36 2.83
C ILE A 136 -9.57 -16.85 2.05
N ASP A 137 -9.78 -15.54 2.01
CA ASP A 137 -10.89 -14.91 1.31
C ASP A 137 -10.47 -14.43 -0.08
N PRO A 138 -11.06 -14.95 -1.16
CA PRO A 138 -10.69 -14.59 -2.53
C PRO A 138 -10.95 -13.10 -2.83
N SER A 139 -11.86 -12.44 -2.11
CA SER A 139 -12.10 -11.01 -2.29
C SER A 139 -10.92 -10.17 -1.81
N VAL A 140 -10.20 -10.58 -0.76
CA VAL A 140 -8.97 -9.90 -0.29
C VAL A 140 -7.86 -10.09 -1.31
N ARG A 141 -7.65 -11.33 -1.79
CA ARG A 141 -6.67 -11.63 -2.85
C ARG A 141 -6.91 -10.79 -4.10
N THR A 142 -8.17 -10.73 -4.54
CA THR A 142 -8.60 -9.93 -5.69
C THR A 142 -8.32 -8.44 -5.46
N THR A 143 -8.62 -7.91 -4.26
CA THR A 143 -8.36 -6.50 -3.92
C THR A 143 -6.88 -6.14 -4.10
N VAL A 144 -5.96 -6.96 -3.59
CA VAL A 144 -4.52 -6.66 -3.69
C VAL A 144 -4.03 -6.76 -5.13
N LEU A 145 -4.40 -7.83 -5.84
CA LEU A 145 -3.99 -8.00 -7.24
C LEU A 145 -4.55 -6.91 -8.14
N MET A 146 -5.79 -6.48 -7.95
CA MET A 146 -6.37 -5.36 -8.67
C MET A 146 -5.54 -4.09 -8.47
N ARG A 147 -5.12 -3.79 -7.24
CA ARG A 147 -4.24 -2.65 -6.97
C ARG A 147 -2.88 -2.77 -7.64
N PHE A 148 -2.28 -3.95 -7.69
CA PHE A 148 -1.03 -4.17 -8.43
C PHE A 148 -1.23 -4.06 -9.94
N LYS A 149 -2.41 -4.47 -10.43
CA LYS A 149 -2.77 -4.43 -11.85
C LYS A 149 -2.97 -3.01 -12.36
N ASP A 150 -3.65 -2.16 -11.58
CA ASP A 150 -4.10 -0.83 -11.99
C ASP A 150 -2.97 0.21 -12.08
N THR A 151 -1.80 -0.08 -11.53
CA THR A 151 -0.64 0.81 -11.56
C THR A 151 0.62 0.09 -12.02
N SER A 152 1.52 0.82 -12.70
CA SER A 152 2.86 0.31 -13.07
C SER A 152 3.95 0.71 -12.07
N THR A 153 3.57 1.41 -11.00
CA THR A 153 4.51 1.99 -10.02
C THR A 153 5.30 0.92 -9.27
N PHE A 154 4.73 -0.28 -9.11
CA PHE A 154 5.35 -1.41 -8.41
C PHE A 154 6.15 -2.35 -9.32
N ASP A 155 6.07 -2.20 -10.64
CA ASP A 155 6.49 -3.23 -11.60
C ASP A 155 7.95 -3.58 -11.51
N LYS A 156 8.81 -2.57 -11.34
CA LYS A 156 10.26 -2.78 -11.21
C LYS A 156 10.61 -3.69 -10.03
N ARG A 157 9.80 -3.68 -8.99
CA ARG A 157 10.00 -4.50 -7.78
C ARG A 157 9.30 -5.85 -7.93
N LEU A 158 8.05 -5.85 -8.39
CA LEU A 158 7.31 -7.09 -8.65
C LEU A 158 7.96 -7.98 -9.74
N ALA A 159 8.72 -7.40 -10.67
CA ALA A 159 9.48 -8.14 -11.69
C ALA A 159 10.81 -8.74 -11.18
N GLN A 160 11.19 -8.48 -9.92
CA GLN A 160 12.32 -9.17 -9.31
C GLN A 160 12.01 -10.66 -9.18
N ALA A 161 13.04 -11.51 -9.34
CA ALA A 161 12.92 -12.96 -9.41
C ALA A 161 11.97 -13.56 -8.37
N ASP A 162 12.20 -13.27 -7.09
CA ASP A 162 11.42 -13.85 -5.99
C ASP A 162 9.95 -13.44 -6.00
N MET A 163 9.67 -12.15 -6.26
CA MET A 163 8.29 -11.63 -6.31
C MET A 163 7.55 -12.10 -7.56
N LEU A 164 8.23 -12.12 -8.70
CA LEU A 164 7.66 -12.59 -9.95
C LEU A 164 7.33 -14.09 -9.86
N GLN A 165 8.25 -14.90 -9.32
CA GLN A 165 8.00 -16.32 -9.11
C GLN A 165 6.84 -16.56 -8.14
N ALA A 166 6.76 -15.79 -7.04
CA ALA A 166 5.64 -15.90 -6.10
C ALA A 166 4.29 -15.54 -6.76
N SER A 167 4.27 -14.58 -7.70
CA SER A 167 3.05 -14.18 -8.40
C SER A 167 2.47 -15.27 -9.31
N PHE A 168 3.27 -16.24 -9.77
CA PHE A 168 2.78 -17.37 -10.56
C PHE A 168 1.82 -18.27 -9.79
N ASN A 169 1.88 -18.26 -8.46
CA ASN A 169 0.92 -19.00 -7.62
C ASN A 169 -0.52 -18.51 -7.86
N ALA A 170 -0.71 -17.19 -8.07
CA ALA A 170 -2.03 -16.62 -8.34
C ALA A 170 -2.62 -17.02 -9.70
N LEU A 171 -1.81 -17.50 -10.65
CA LEU A 171 -2.31 -18.00 -11.95
C LEU A 171 -3.12 -19.28 -11.79
N ASN A 172 -2.86 -20.04 -10.72
CA ASN A 172 -3.53 -21.31 -10.42
C ASN A 172 -4.51 -21.19 -9.25
N ASP A 173 -4.93 -19.97 -8.90
CA ASP A 173 -5.86 -19.71 -7.81
C ASP A 173 -7.21 -20.39 -8.04
N GLU A 174 -7.94 -20.78 -6.98
CA GLU A 174 -9.27 -21.39 -7.14
C GLU A 174 -10.33 -20.40 -7.68
N ALA A 175 -10.21 -19.11 -7.37
CA ALA A 175 -11.16 -18.09 -7.79
C ALA A 175 -10.82 -17.54 -9.18
N PHE A 176 -11.82 -17.49 -10.06
CA PHE A 176 -11.64 -16.97 -11.42
C PHE A 176 -11.16 -15.51 -11.45
N SER A 177 -11.72 -14.65 -10.59
CA SER A 177 -11.34 -13.23 -10.51
C SER A 177 -9.86 -13.04 -10.16
N VAL A 178 -9.30 -13.90 -9.30
CA VAL A 178 -7.90 -13.85 -8.93
C VAL A 178 -7.02 -14.26 -10.11
N ARG A 179 -7.36 -15.36 -10.80
CA ARG A 179 -6.63 -15.81 -12.00
C ARG A 179 -6.63 -14.76 -13.11
N GLU A 180 -7.77 -14.10 -13.35
CA GLU A 180 -7.90 -13.04 -14.36
C GLU A 180 -6.94 -11.88 -14.07
N MET A 181 -6.97 -11.33 -12.84
CA MET A 181 -6.06 -10.26 -12.44
C MET A 181 -4.59 -10.70 -12.49
N ALA A 182 -4.30 -11.95 -12.12
CA ALA A 182 -2.96 -12.51 -12.14
C ALA A 182 -2.39 -12.64 -13.57
N ILE A 183 -3.20 -13.09 -14.54
CA ILE A 183 -2.78 -13.19 -15.95
C ILE A 183 -2.39 -11.81 -16.49
N GLU A 184 -3.21 -10.79 -16.24
CA GLU A 184 -2.91 -9.42 -16.66
C GLU A 184 -1.64 -8.87 -16.00
N LEU A 185 -1.50 -9.04 -14.69
CA LEU A 185 -0.32 -8.59 -13.94
C LEU A 185 0.95 -9.31 -14.41
N VAL A 186 0.96 -10.64 -14.42
CA VAL A 186 2.13 -11.44 -14.81
C VAL A 186 2.49 -11.19 -16.27
N GLY A 187 1.51 -11.11 -17.18
CA GLY A 187 1.75 -10.79 -18.58
C GLY A 187 2.47 -9.45 -18.75
N ARG A 188 2.08 -8.43 -17.97
CA ARG A 188 2.75 -7.13 -17.94
C ARG A 188 4.17 -7.21 -17.35
N LEU A 189 4.37 -7.94 -16.24
CA LEU A 189 5.69 -8.10 -15.61
C LEU A 189 6.66 -8.94 -16.47
N ALA A 190 6.14 -9.89 -17.25
CA ALA A 190 6.94 -10.73 -18.16
C ALA A 190 7.69 -9.90 -19.21
N GLY A 191 7.12 -8.77 -19.64
CA GLY A 191 7.80 -7.84 -20.54
C GLY A 191 9.04 -7.18 -19.91
N LEU A 192 9.12 -7.12 -18.58
CA LEU A 192 10.26 -6.55 -17.84
C LEU A 192 11.33 -7.57 -17.50
N ASN A 193 10.95 -8.84 -17.33
CA ASN A 193 11.88 -9.92 -17.00
C ASN A 193 11.54 -11.22 -17.75
N PRO A 194 11.69 -11.24 -19.09
CA PRO A 194 11.26 -12.36 -19.93
C PRO A 194 12.02 -13.65 -19.64
N ALA A 195 13.28 -13.54 -19.18
CA ALA A 195 14.13 -14.68 -18.84
C ALA A 195 13.57 -15.54 -17.68
N TYR A 196 12.72 -14.97 -16.82
CA TYR A 196 12.11 -15.67 -15.70
C TYR A 196 10.71 -16.22 -15.99
N VAL A 197 10.08 -15.79 -17.08
CA VAL A 197 8.72 -16.23 -17.46
C VAL A 197 8.74 -17.26 -18.58
N LEU A 198 9.76 -17.21 -19.46
CA LEU A 198 9.91 -18.18 -20.54
C LEU A 198 10.64 -19.43 -20.03
N PRO A 199 10.11 -20.65 -20.27
CA PRO A 199 10.84 -21.87 -20.00
C PRO A 199 12.13 -21.92 -20.86
N ALA A 200 13.21 -22.42 -20.25
CA ALA A 200 14.46 -22.72 -20.94
C ALA A 200 14.36 -24.00 -21.79
#